data_AF-A0A1S8YLC4-F1
#
_entry.id   AF-A0A1S8YLC4-F1
#
_cell.length_a   1.000
_cell.length_b   1.000
_cell.length_c   1.000
_cell.angle_alpha   90.00
_cell.angle_beta   90.00
_cell.angle_gamma   90.00
#
_symmetry.space_group_name_H-M   'P 1'
#
loop_
_entity.id
_entity.type
_entity.pdbx_description
1 polymer ?
#
loop_
_entity_poly.entity_id
_entity_poly.type
_entity_poly.pdbx_seq_one_letter_code
_entity_poly.pdbx_strand_id
1 'polypeptide(L)'
;MSGAYSSYRVLLPGSGRYLSASALLLCAAFAPEIHAEQQRSSVGLGMGITPDYPGADSYHATPLPSARLFDGRFFLQGGDAGLNFALTDSLSAGPLIAYSGGRDAKDNQALAGLDDIDSSLLYGAFVRWQPGRFSLEANYLRAADSDQGAAATLSLGYLLYQNQRHQIQLGVATQWRDGDNMQTWFGIDERQSAMSDAHYAPYNARAGIAQVTPQLRWRYQFADNWQLSTGVGYTLLTNEAKDSPLVEKKSDLQGAIGVNYQF
;
A
#
# COMPACT_ATOMS: atom_id res chain seq x y z
N MET A 1 -24.55 -15.95 4.62
CA MET A 1 -23.54 -15.44 5.57
C MET A 1 -22.64 -14.53 4.75
N SER A 2 -22.83 -13.21 4.87
CA SER A 2 -22.20 -12.19 4.04
C SER A 2 -20.79 -11.88 4.57
N GLY A 3 -19.78 -12.16 3.74
CA GLY A 3 -18.37 -11.88 4.02
C GLY A 3 -17.97 -10.56 3.36
N ALA A 4 -17.40 -9.63 4.13
CA ALA A 4 -16.85 -8.39 3.57
C ALA A 4 -15.49 -8.65 2.91
N TYR A 5 -15.31 -8.14 1.69
CA TYR A 5 -14.13 -8.39 0.86
C TYR A 5 -13.00 -7.48 1.28
N SER A 6 -11.74 -7.81 1.04
CA SER A 6 -10.61 -6.91 1.34
C SER A 6 -9.54 -6.94 0.26
N SER A 7 -9.06 -5.77 -0.16
CA SER A 7 -7.79 -5.60 -0.88
C SER A 7 -6.64 -5.39 0.11
N TYR A 8 -5.41 -5.66 -0.30
CA TYR A 8 -4.24 -5.60 0.58
C TYR A 8 -3.14 -4.84 -0.14
N ARG A 9 -2.83 -3.63 0.35
CA ARG A 9 -1.71 -2.84 -0.15
C ARG A 9 -0.67 -2.70 0.95
N VAL A 10 0.57 -3.02 0.61
CA VAL A 10 1.73 -2.60 1.39
C VAL A 10 2.01 -1.14 1.04
N LEU A 11 2.14 -0.30 2.06
CA LEU A 11 2.51 1.10 1.92
C LEU A 11 3.84 1.24 1.18
N LEU A 12 3.88 2.17 0.22
CA LEU A 12 5.11 2.82 -0.17
C LEU A 12 5.14 4.15 0.56
N PRO A 13 6.12 4.41 1.45
CA PRO A 13 6.25 5.71 2.08
C PRO A 13 6.58 6.76 1.00
N GLY A 14 5.86 7.88 1.03
CA GLY A 14 6.23 9.10 0.33
C GLY A 14 6.17 10.23 1.35
N SER A 15 7.32 10.86 1.62
CA SER A 15 7.46 11.92 2.61
C SER A 15 7.26 13.30 1.96
N GLY A 16 6.92 14.29 2.80
CA GLY A 16 6.77 15.68 2.40
C GLY A 16 6.11 16.53 3.49
N ARG A 17 6.91 17.40 4.16
CA ARG A 17 6.45 18.43 5.12
C ARG A 17 5.96 19.72 4.44
N TYR A 18 5.99 19.73 3.11
CA TYR A 18 5.22 20.63 2.26
C TYR A 18 4.29 19.74 1.45
N LEU A 19 3.12 20.26 1.02
CA LEU A 19 2.08 19.53 0.27
C LEU A 19 2.60 19.00 -1.07
N SER A 20 3.50 18.02 -1.06
CA SER A 20 3.68 17.04 -2.11
C SER A 20 2.47 16.11 -1.99
N ALA A 21 1.80 15.80 -3.10
CA ALA A 21 0.51 15.11 -3.15
C ALA A 21 0.54 13.62 -2.69
N SER A 22 1.38 13.29 -1.73
CA SER A 22 1.69 11.94 -1.21
C SER A 22 0.73 11.45 -0.13
N ALA A 23 -0.33 12.20 0.19
CA ALA A 23 -1.35 11.81 1.15
C ALA A 23 -2.44 10.96 0.50
N LEU A 24 -2.10 9.75 -0.01
CA LEU A 24 -3.09 8.75 -0.43
C LEU A 24 -3.09 7.47 0.44
N LEU A 25 -3.68 7.62 1.63
CA LEU A 25 -4.78 6.84 2.24
C LEU A 25 -4.57 5.35 2.53
N LEU A 26 -3.96 5.07 3.68
CA LEU A 26 -4.08 3.76 4.33
C LEU A 26 -5.25 3.70 5.33
N CYS A 27 -6.49 3.57 4.86
CA CYS A 27 -7.56 2.95 5.67
C CYS A 27 -8.83 2.65 4.85
N ALA A 28 -8.70 1.92 3.75
CA ALA A 28 -9.87 1.29 3.16
C ALA A 28 -9.43 0.08 2.36
N ALA A 29 -9.61 -1.09 2.94
CA ALA A 29 -9.39 -2.37 2.32
C ALA A 29 -10.70 -3.16 2.39
N PHE A 30 -11.79 -2.64 1.80
CA PHE A 30 -12.97 -3.48 1.59
C PHE A 30 -13.67 -3.27 0.25
N ALA A 31 -13.72 -4.30 -0.58
CA ALA A 31 -14.75 -4.40 -1.63
C ALA A 31 -16.01 -5.05 -1.01
N PRO A 32 -17.20 -4.80 -1.55
CA PRO A 32 -18.30 -5.75 -1.36
C PRO A 32 -18.61 -6.56 -2.62
N GLU A 33 -19.44 -7.58 -2.47
CA GLU A 33 -19.93 -8.48 -3.51
C GLU A 33 -20.78 -7.68 -4.49
N ILE A 34 -20.58 -7.87 -5.81
CA ILE A 34 -21.60 -7.49 -6.79
C ILE A 34 -22.66 -8.57 -6.64
N HIS A 35 -23.72 -8.34 -5.86
CA HIS A 35 -25.10 -8.83 -6.03
C HIS A 35 -26.00 -8.21 -4.91
N ALA A 36 -26.80 -7.21 -5.28
CA ALA A 36 -28.07 -6.77 -4.69
C ALA A 36 -28.22 -6.46 -3.18
N GLU A 37 -27.14 -6.37 -2.38
CA GLU A 37 -27.15 -5.64 -1.11
C GLU A 37 -26.11 -4.51 -1.19
N GLN A 38 -26.57 -3.25 -1.11
CA GLN A 38 -25.84 -2.03 -1.48
C GLN A 38 -24.38 -2.02 -0.98
N GLN A 39 -23.42 -1.99 -1.91
CA GLN A 39 -22.04 -1.63 -1.59
C GLN A 39 -22.04 -0.21 -1.01
N ARG A 40 -21.97 -0.08 0.32
CA ARG A 40 -21.98 1.25 0.95
C ARG A 40 -20.70 1.98 0.60
N SER A 41 -20.87 3.12 -0.03
CA SER A 41 -19.78 4.05 -0.25
C SER A 41 -19.41 4.66 1.09
N SER A 42 -18.17 5.07 1.25
CA SER A 42 -17.74 5.72 2.48
C SER A 42 -16.74 6.81 2.23
N VAL A 43 -16.81 7.86 3.02
CA VAL A 43 -15.79 8.90 3.09
C VAL A 43 -15.33 9.07 4.52
N GLY A 44 -14.13 9.58 4.72
CA GLY A 44 -13.59 9.73 6.06
C GLY A 44 -12.24 10.39 6.10
N LEU A 45 -11.66 10.35 7.29
CA LEU A 45 -10.36 10.92 7.58
C LEU A 45 -9.70 10.12 8.70
N GLY A 46 -8.39 10.02 8.61
CA GLY A 46 -7.55 9.33 9.57
C GLY A 46 -6.14 9.89 9.58
N MET A 47 -5.28 9.19 10.29
CA MET A 47 -3.85 9.45 10.36
C MET A 47 -3.10 8.12 10.22
N GLY A 48 -2.02 8.15 9.46
CA GLY A 48 -1.06 7.07 9.34
C GLY A 48 0.26 7.45 9.99
N ILE A 49 0.99 6.46 10.48
CA ILE A 49 2.40 6.57 10.83
C ILE A 49 3.19 5.57 9.99
N THR A 50 4.19 6.07 9.28
CA THR A 50 5.02 5.30 8.36
C THR A 50 6.47 5.73 8.46
N PRO A 51 7.43 4.86 8.12
CA PRO A 51 8.82 5.26 7.93
C PRO A 51 8.93 6.39 6.91
N ASP A 52 9.97 7.21 6.98
CA ASP A 52 10.23 8.27 5.98
C ASP A 52 10.49 7.72 4.58
N TYR A 53 11.13 6.55 4.52
CA TYR A 53 11.32 5.71 3.34
C TYR A 53 11.46 4.23 3.80
N PRO A 54 11.40 3.22 2.91
CA PRO A 54 11.47 1.82 3.34
C PRO A 54 12.82 1.52 4.02
N GLY A 55 12.78 1.06 5.27
CA GLY A 55 13.96 0.79 6.09
C GLY A 55 14.57 2.00 6.80
N ALA A 56 13.90 3.16 6.80
CA ALA A 56 14.32 4.32 7.56
C ALA A 56 14.22 4.07 9.07
N ASP A 57 15.10 4.69 9.85
CA ASP A 57 14.99 4.62 11.31
C ASP A 57 13.95 5.59 11.90
N SER A 58 13.56 6.60 11.12
CA SER A 58 12.66 7.70 11.44
C SER A 58 11.26 7.54 10.81
N TYR A 59 10.29 8.21 11.41
CA TYR A 59 8.87 8.08 11.09
C TYR A 59 8.19 9.44 10.99
N HIS A 60 7.18 9.52 10.14
CA HIS A 60 6.30 10.67 10.03
C HIS A 60 4.84 10.26 10.11
N ALA A 61 4.01 11.22 10.54
CA ALA A 61 2.57 11.06 10.58
C ALA A 61 1.93 11.81 9.40
N THR A 62 1.07 11.12 8.65
CA THR A 62 0.43 11.67 7.45
C THR A 62 -1.08 11.67 7.63
N PRO A 63 -1.79 12.79 7.34
CA PRO A 63 -3.24 12.77 7.28
C PRO A 63 -3.69 11.85 6.15
N LEU A 64 -4.66 11.01 6.44
CA LEU A 64 -5.20 10.04 5.51
C LEU A 64 -6.67 10.36 5.29
N PRO A 65 -7.05 11.17 4.28
CA PRO A 65 -8.41 11.10 3.78
C PRO A 65 -8.85 9.63 3.55
N SER A 66 -10.13 9.35 3.47
CA SER A 66 -10.57 8.03 3.01
C SER A 66 -11.76 8.21 2.11
N ALA A 67 -11.72 7.51 0.99
CA ALA A 67 -12.83 7.43 0.06
C ALA A 67 -12.89 5.99 -0.44
N ARG A 68 -14.09 5.44 -0.38
CA ARG A 68 -14.46 4.17 -0.98
C ARG A 68 -15.75 4.42 -1.73
N LEU A 69 -15.66 4.50 -3.05
CA LEU A 69 -16.80 4.77 -3.90
C LEU A 69 -16.99 3.58 -4.84
N PHE A 70 -18.24 3.18 -5.02
CA PHE A 70 -18.60 2.13 -5.96
C PHE A 70 -19.69 2.62 -6.89
N ASP A 71 -19.52 2.35 -8.17
CA ASP A 71 -20.53 2.60 -9.20
C ASP A 71 -20.50 1.49 -10.25
N GLY A 72 -21.42 0.53 -10.11
CA GLY A 72 -21.44 -0.68 -10.94
C GLY A 72 -20.16 -1.50 -10.83
N ARG A 73 -19.33 -1.46 -11.88
CA ARG A 73 -18.02 -2.14 -11.91
C ARG A 73 -16.89 -1.24 -11.43
N PHE A 74 -17.11 0.07 -11.43
CA PHE A 74 -16.11 1.03 -11.01
C PHE A 74 -15.93 0.99 -9.49
N PHE A 75 -14.68 1.04 -9.05
CA PHE A 75 -14.33 1.31 -7.67
C PHE A 75 -13.27 2.40 -7.60
N LEU A 76 -13.37 3.22 -6.56
CA LEU A 76 -12.28 4.07 -6.07
C LEU A 76 -12.06 3.73 -4.61
N GLN A 77 -10.84 3.38 -4.23
CA GLN A 77 -10.53 2.93 -2.89
C GLN A 77 -9.06 3.16 -2.56
N GLY A 78 -8.77 3.92 -1.51
CA GLY A 78 -7.41 4.07 -1.00
C GLY A 78 -6.43 4.70 -2.01
N GLY A 79 -6.93 5.58 -2.89
CA GLY A 79 -6.14 6.19 -3.97
C GLY A 79 -6.04 5.35 -5.24
N ASP A 80 -6.53 4.11 -5.22
CA ASP A 80 -6.61 3.25 -6.39
C ASP A 80 -7.99 3.40 -7.03
N ALA A 81 -8.05 3.32 -8.35
CA ALA A 81 -9.31 3.28 -9.08
C ALA A 81 -9.27 2.16 -10.13
N GLY A 82 -10.40 1.52 -10.41
CA GLY A 82 -10.39 0.41 -11.36
C GLY A 82 -11.77 -0.09 -11.71
N LEU A 83 -11.78 -1.15 -12.52
CA LEU A 83 -12.99 -1.86 -12.91
C LEU A 83 -12.92 -3.29 -12.36
N ASN A 84 -13.94 -3.70 -11.63
CA ASN A 84 -14.05 -5.04 -11.05
C ASN A 84 -15.05 -5.89 -11.83
N PHE A 85 -14.55 -6.93 -12.49
CA PHE A 85 -15.35 -7.89 -13.22
C PHE A 85 -15.47 -9.17 -12.38
N ALA A 86 -16.68 -9.50 -11.95
CA ALA A 86 -16.97 -10.78 -11.31
C ALA A 86 -16.90 -11.90 -12.35
N LEU A 87 -16.05 -12.91 -12.11
CA LEU A 87 -15.89 -14.10 -12.93
C LEU A 87 -16.67 -15.28 -12.35
N THR A 88 -16.73 -15.36 -11.02
CA THR A 88 -17.58 -16.26 -10.23
C THR A 88 -18.03 -15.52 -8.97
N ASP A 89 -18.82 -16.17 -8.11
CA ASP A 89 -19.25 -15.62 -6.82
C ASP A 89 -18.08 -15.25 -5.90
N SER A 90 -16.92 -15.90 -6.04
CA SER A 90 -15.74 -15.66 -5.19
C SER A 90 -14.51 -15.21 -5.95
N LEU A 91 -14.58 -15.10 -7.28
CA LEU A 91 -13.46 -14.73 -8.14
C LEU A 91 -13.79 -13.46 -8.92
N SER A 92 -12.91 -12.48 -8.85
CA SER A 92 -13.01 -11.24 -9.61
C SER A 92 -11.64 -10.84 -10.15
N ALA A 93 -11.64 -10.05 -11.22
CA ALA A 93 -10.43 -9.51 -11.80
C ALA A 93 -10.74 -8.19 -12.50
N GLY A 94 -9.69 -7.43 -12.82
CA GLY A 94 -9.83 -6.30 -13.72
C GLY A 94 -8.66 -5.34 -13.68
N PRO A 95 -8.72 -4.29 -14.51
CA PRO A 95 -7.71 -3.26 -14.54
C PRO A 95 -7.82 -2.36 -13.31
N LEU A 96 -6.68 -1.83 -12.88
CA LEU A 96 -6.61 -0.74 -11.92
C LEU A 96 -5.55 0.29 -12.33
N ILE A 97 -5.76 1.50 -11.86
CA ILE A 97 -4.77 2.56 -11.77
C ILE A 97 -4.55 2.89 -10.30
N ALA A 98 -3.34 3.31 -9.97
CA ALA A 98 -2.95 3.71 -8.64
C ALA A 98 -2.00 4.89 -8.72
N TYR A 99 -1.77 5.54 -7.59
CA TYR A 99 -0.75 6.56 -7.47
C TYR A 99 0.40 6.05 -6.58
N SER A 100 1.63 6.35 -6.99
CA SER A 100 2.82 6.21 -6.16
C SER A 100 3.30 7.59 -5.75
N GLY A 101 3.42 7.81 -4.44
CA GLY A 101 4.18 8.95 -3.93
C GLY A 101 5.64 8.86 -4.35
N GLY A 102 6.27 10.02 -4.49
CA GLY A 102 7.70 10.16 -4.66
C GLY A 102 8.47 10.10 -3.34
N ARG A 103 9.76 10.39 -3.38
CA ARG A 103 10.65 10.52 -2.23
C ARG A 103 11.65 11.64 -2.49
N ASP A 104 11.63 12.70 -1.70
CA ASP A 104 12.57 13.80 -1.86
C ASP A 104 13.83 13.56 -1.00
N ALA A 105 15.00 13.82 -1.58
CA ALA A 105 16.31 13.68 -0.91
C ALA A 105 16.44 14.57 0.34
N LYS A 106 15.68 15.66 0.40
CA LYS A 106 15.66 16.60 1.53
C LYS A 106 14.80 16.14 2.72
N ASP A 107 13.98 15.10 2.55
CA ASP A 107 13.05 14.68 3.59
C ASP A 107 13.73 13.95 4.74
N ASN A 108 14.92 13.38 4.50
CA ASN A 108 15.70 12.69 5.50
C ASN A 108 17.19 12.88 5.22
N GLN A 109 17.99 13.08 6.27
CA GLN A 109 19.45 13.28 6.15
C GLN A 109 20.16 12.09 5.50
N ALA A 110 19.66 10.86 5.69
CA ALA A 110 20.16 9.67 5.01
C ALA A 110 19.97 9.73 3.49
N LEU A 111 19.13 10.63 2.98
CA LEU A 111 18.89 10.79 1.55
C LEU A 111 19.63 11.99 0.96
N ALA A 112 20.33 12.78 1.77
CA ALA A 112 20.99 13.98 1.31
C ALA A 112 22.09 13.67 0.28
N GLY A 113 22.01 14.34 -0.88
CA GLY A 113 22.90 14.11 -2.02
C GLY A 113 22.48 12.98 -2.95
N LEU A 114 21.37 12.28 -2.67
CA LEU A 114 20.72 11.38 -3.61
C LEU A 114 19.74 12.15 -4.51
N ASP A 115 19.21 11.46 -5.52
CA ASP A 115 18.16 12.03 -6.35
C ASP A 115 16.79 11.86 -5.71
N ASP A 116 15.92 12.81 -6.04
CA ASP A 116 14.49 12.71 -5.79
C ASP A 116 13.89 11.58 -6.65
N ILE A 117 12.95 10.85 -6.07
CA ILE A 117 12.09 9.91 -6.81
C ILE A 117 10.79 10.66 -7.09
N ASP A 118 10.47 10.86 -8.37
CA ASP A 118 9.24 11.54 -8.76
C ASP A 118 8.00 10.71 -8.42
N SER A 119 6.89 11.38 -8.13
CA SER A 119 5.61 10.69 -8.02
C SER A 119 5.13 10.18 -9.37
N SER A 120 4.44 9.03 -9.39
CA SER A 120 4.07 8.38 -10.64
C SER A 120 2.64 7.84 -10.63
N LEU A 121 1.98 7.94 -11.78
CA LEU A 121 0.75 7.21 -12.04
C LEU A 121 1.12 5.75 -12.35
N LEU A 122 0.50 4.82 -11.64
CA LEU A 122 0.65 3.40 -11.87
C LEU A 122 -0.58 2.86 -12.60
N TYR A 123 -0.37 1.86 -13.44
CA TYR A 123 -1.46 1.14 -14.10
C TYR A 123 -1.18 -0.36 -14.12
N GLY A 124 -2.23 -1.16 -14.17
CA GLY A 124 -2.10 -2.60 -14.24
C GLY A 124 -3.40 -3.33 -13.99
N ALA A 125 -3.30 -4.50 -13.37
CA ALA A 125 -4.43 -5.40 -13.19
C ALA A 125 -4.35 -6.15 -11.87
N PHE A 126 -5.51 -6.63 -11.41
CA PHE A 126 -5.62 -7.51 -10.27
C PHE A 126 -6.45 -8.75 -10.59
N VAL A 127 -6.20 -9.80 -9.82
CA VAL A 127 -7.06 -10.97 -9.68
C VAL A 127 -7.27 -11.21 -8.18
N ARG A 128 -8.52 -11.48 -7.80
CA ARG A 128 -8.94 -11.60 -6.42
C ARG A 128 -9.84 -12.82 -6.26
N TRP A 129 -9.47 -13.71 -5.34
CA TRP A 129 -10.22 -14.90 -4.99
C TRP A 129 -10.52 -14.93 -3.48
N GLN A 130 -11.78 -15.01 -3.08
CA GLN A 130 -12.19 -14.85 -1.68
C GLN A 130 -13.25 -15.87 -1.23
N PRO A 131 -12.86 -17.14 -0.99
CA PRO A 131 -13.79 -18.16 -0.53
C PRO A 131 -14.03 -18.04 0.99
N GLY A 132 -15.26 -17.73 1.38
CA GLY A 132 -15.69 -17.73 2.78
C GLY A 132 -14.92 -16.72 3.64
N ARG A 133 -14.00 -17.22 4.47
CA ARG A 133 -13.17 -16.38 5.38
C ARG A 133 -11.78 -16.07 4.82
N PHE A 134 -11.38 -16.69 3.72
CA PHE A 134 -10.08 -16.48 3.11
C PHE A 134 -10.16 -15.45 2.00
N SER A 135 -9.06 -14.72 1.79
CA SER A 135 -8.90 -13.83 0.65
C SER A 135 -7.50 -13.94 0.09
N LEU A 136 -7.38 -14.10 -1.22
CA LEU A 136 -6.16 -14.06 -1.99
C LEU A 136 -6.30 -12.96 -3.04
N GLU A 137 -5.33 -12.07 -3.14
CA GLU A 137 -5.28 -11.02 -4.16
C GLU A 137 -3.88 -10.97 -4.75
N ALA A 138 -3.79 -11.00 -6.06
CA ALA A 138 -2.58 -10.71 -6.80
C ALA A 138 -2.81 -9.44 -7.62
N ASN A 139 -1.91 -8.48 -7.53
CA ASN A 139 -1.88 -7.31 -8.40
C ASN A 139 -0.51 -7.14 -9.03
N TYR A 140 -0.50 -6.57 -10.23
CA TYR A 140 0.69 -6.11 -10.93
C TYR A 140 0.45 -4.67 -11.34
N LEU A 141 1.38 -3.79 -10.99
CA LEU A 141 1.33 -2.36 -11.26
C LEU A 141 2.65 -1.93 -11.87
N ARG A 142 2.56 -1.18 -12.98
CA ARG A 142 3.69 -0.57 -13.67
C ARG A 142 3.58 0.95 -13.59
N ALA A 143 4.70 1.62 -13.35
CA ALA A 143 4.76 3.06 -13.42
C ALA A 143 4.60 3.56 -14.87
N ALA A 144 3.89 4.67 -15.04
CA ALA A 144 3.77 5.35 -16.32
C ALA A 144 5.10 5.94 -16.77
N ASP A 145 5.92 6.36 -15.80
CA ASP A 145 7.35 6.58 -15.98
C ASP A 145 8.07 5.24 -16.08
N SER A 146 8.67 4.96 -17.24
CA SER A 146 9.34 3.69 -17.50
C SER A 146 10.52 3.43 -16.57
N ASP A 147 11.18 4.48 -16.10
CA ASP A 147 12.43 4.39 -15.34
C ASP A 147 12.18 3.97 -13.89
N GLN A 148 10.93 4.02 -13.44
CA GLN A 148 10.51 3.56 -12.11
C GLN A 148 10.06 2.09 -12.07
N GLY A 149 9.98 1.41 -13.22
CA GLY A 149 9.70 -0.03 -13.28
C GLY A 149 8.30 -0.46 -12.83
N ALA A 150 8.22 -1.69 -12.32
CA ALA A 150 6.98 -2.34 -11.92
C ALA A 150 7.11 -3.20 -10.67
N ALA A 151 5.97 -3.46 -10.04
CA ALA A 151 5.85 -4.30 -8.86
C ALA A 151 4.66 -5.25 -8.98
N ALA A 152 4.80 -6.43 -8.36
CA ALA A 152 3.72 -7.38 -8.16
C ALA A 152 3.51 -7.59 -6.66
N THR A 153 2.27 -7.59 -6.21
CA THR A 153 1.94 -7.89 -4.81
C THR A 153 1.02 -9.09 -4.74
N LEU A 154 1.40 -10.08 -3.93
CA LEU A 154 0.56 -11.20 -3.56
C LEU A 154 0.14 -11.06 -2.11
N SER A 155 -1.16 -11.10 -1.87
CA SER A 155 -1.74 -10.85 -0.56
C SER A 155 -2.67 -11.95 -0.14
N LEU A 156 -2.40 -12.55 1.02
CA LEU A 156 -3.23 -13.55 1.66
C LEU A 156 -3.89 -12.97 2.91
N GLY A 157 -5.12 -13.37 3.15
CA GLY A 157 -5.95 -12.84 4.20
C GLY A 157 -6.87 -13.85 4.83
N TYR A 158 -7.15 -13.64 6.11
CA TYR A 158 -8.08 -14.45 6.89
C TYR A 158 -8.94 -13.57 7.80
N LEU A 159 -10.25 -13.68 7.63
CA LEU A 159 -11.26 -13.07 8.49
C LEU A 159 -11.32 -13.83 9.81
N LEU A 160 -10.55 -13.38 10.79
CA LEU A 160 -10.43 -14.03 12.09
C LEU A 160 -11.76 -13.95 12.86
N TYR A 161 -12.35 -12.76 12.91
CA TYR A 161 -13.55 -12.50 13.69
C TYR A 161 -14.47 -11.50 12.97
N GLN A 162 -15.76 -11.76 13.01
CA GLN A 162 -16.78 -10.83 12.52
C GLN A 162 -18.07 -10.99 13.34
N ASN A 163 -18.59 -9.88 13.84
CA ASN A 163 -19.94 -9.77 14.39
C ASN A 163 -20.62 -8.50 13.83
N GLN A 164 -21.76 -8.08 14.39
CA GLN A 164 -22.49 -6.89 13.91
C GLN A 164 -21.70 -5.57 13.99
N ARG A 165 -20.71 -5.47 14.89
CA ARG A 165 -19.95 -4.25 15.13
C ARG A 165 -18.46 -4.36 14.85
N HIS A 166 -17.87 -5.54 15.02
CA HIS A 166 -16.45 -5.73 14.94
C HIS A 166 -16.08 -6.64 13.79
N GLN A 167 -15.01 -6.28 13.09
CA GLN A 167 -14.34 -7.15 12.14
C GLN A 167 -12.84 -7.11 12.37
N ILE A 168 -12.24 -8.28 12.51
CA ILE A 168 -10.80 -8.44 12.68
C ILE A 168 -10.30 -9.35 11.57
N GLN A 169 -9.28 -8.87 10.85
CA GLN A 169 -8.68 -9.58 9.74
C GLN A 169 -7.16 -9.61 9.89
N LEU A 170 -6.61 -10.81 9.72
CA LEU A 170 -5.17 -11.03 9.59
C LEU A 170 -4.82 -11.13 8.12
N GLY A 171 -3.62 -10.73 7.76
CA GLY A 171 -3.08 -11.05 6.45
C GLY A 171 -1.59 -10.89 6.35
N VAL A 172 -1.08 -11.25 5.20
CA VAL A 172 0.32 -11.09 4.81
C VAL A 172 0.35 -10.68 3.35
N ALA A 173 1.19 -9.69 3.04
CA ALA A 173 1.41 -9.23 1.69
C ALA A 173 2.89 -9.37 1.33
N THR A 174 3.18 -10.01 0.21
CA THR A 174 4.53 -10.19 -0.33
C THR A 174 4.64 -9.37 -1.60
N GLN A 175 5.63 -8.50 -1.66
CA GLN A 175 5.86 -7.64 -2.82
C GLN A 175 7.15 -8.02 -3.53
N TRP A 176 7.00 -8.35 -4.80
CA TRP A 176 8.09 -8.48 -5.76
C TRP A 176 8.22 -7.19 -6.56
N ARG A 177 9.45 -6.82 -6.89
CA ARG A 177 9.80 -5.66 -7.72
C ARG A 177 10.74 -6.09 -8.83
N ASP A 178 10.58 -5.48 -10.00
CA ASP A 178 11.55 -5.65 -11.08
C ASP A 178 12.85 -4.89 -10.80
N GLY A 179 13.82 -4.99 -11.71
CA GLY A 179 15.15 -4.41 -11.52
C GLY A 179 15.09 -2.89 -11.46
N ASP A 180 14.32 -2.28 -12.35
CA ASP A 180 14.18 -0.82 -12.42
C ASP A 180 13.52 -0.31 -11.12
N ASN A 181 12.40 -0.90 -10.69
CA ASN A 181 11.75 -0.49 -9.45
C ASN A 181 12.60 -0.77 -8.20
N MET A 182 13.39 -1.84 -8.19
CA MET A 182 14.32 -2.09 -7.09
C MET A 182 15.46 -1.05 -7.09
N GLN A 183 16.02 -0.73 -8.25
CA GLN A 183 17.07 0.27 -8.40
C GLN A 183 16.59 1.66 -8.01
N THR A 184 15.37 2.07 -8.40
CA THR A 184 14.79 3.38 -8.04
C THR A 184 14.69 3.56 -6.52
N TRP A 185 14.27 2.53 -5.79
CA TRP A 185 13.94 2.66 -4.37
C TRP A 185 15.07 2.24 -3.42
N PHE A 186 15.94 1.31 -3.84
CA PHE A 186 16.97 0.71 -3.00
C PHE A 186 18.38 0.81 -3.61
N GLY A 187 18.49 1.21 -4.87
CA GLY A 187 19.77 1.35 -5.57
C GLY A 187 20.47 2.68 -5.28
N ILE A 188 21.77 2.70 -5.57
CA ILE A 188 22.62 3.89 -5.52
C ILE A 188 23.52 3.85 -6.75
N ASP A 189 23.36 4.79 -7.67
CA ASP A 189 24.22 4.87 -8.85
C ASP A 189 25.60 5.50 -8.52
N GLU A 190 26.55 5.46 -9.46
CA GLU A 190 27.91 5.99 -9.24
C GLU A 190 27.92 7.50 -8.94
N ARG A 191 27.02 8.26 -9.56
CA ARG A 191 26.92 9.71 -9.36
C ARG A 191 26.34 10.02 -7.99
N GLN A 192 25.28 9.33 -7.58
CA GLN A 192 24.68 9.42 -6.25
C GLN A 192 25.67 9.01 -5.17
N SER A 193 26.44 7.94 -5.38
CA SER A 193 27.52 7.55 -4.47
C SER A 193 28.52 8.69 -4.25
N ALA A 194 28.93 9.37 -5.33
CA ALA A 194 29.86 10.50 -5.26
C ALA A 194 29.27 11.77 -4.65
N MET A 195 27.94 11.96 -4.73
CA MET A 195 27.23 13.15 -4.22
C MET A 195 26.64 12.96 -2.83
N SER A 196 26.48 11.71 -2.36
CA SER A 196 25.84 11.41 -1.10
C SER A 196 26.63 11.94 0.09
N ASP A 197 25.94 12.64 0.99
CA ASP A 197 26.53 13.15 2.23
C ASP A 197 26.89 12.00 3.19
N ALA A 198 26.18 10.87 3.08
CA ALA A 198 26.42 9.66 3.85
C ALA A 198 27.53 8.76 3.28
N HIS A 199 28.17 9.14 2.17
CA HIS A 199 29.27 8.40 1.52
C HIS A 199 28.92 6.95 1.18
N TYR A 200 27.73 6.73 0.63
CA TYR A 200 27.30 5.39 0.23
C TYR A 200 28.15 4.83 -0.89
N ALA A 201 28.42 3.52 -0.84
CA ALA A 201 28.99 2.81 -1.98
C ALA A 201 27.91 2.62 -3.08
N PRO A 202 28.31 2.56 -4.37
CA PRO A 202 27.38 2.21 -5.44
C PRO A 202 26.73 0.86 -5.15
N TYR A 203 25.42 0.78 -5.38
CA TYR A 203 24.64 -0.40 -5.10
C TYR A 203 23.64 -0.66 -6.23
N ASN A 204 23.79 -1.81 -6.87
CA ASN A 204 22.92 -2.26 -7.95
C ASN A 204 21.88 -3.22 -7.37
N ALA A 205 20.68 -2.71 -7.13
CA ALA A 205 19.59 -3.46 -6.53
C ALA A 205 18.84 -4.24 -7.61
N ARG A 206 18.91 -5.57 -7.56
CA ARG A 206 18.32 -6.46 -8.58
C ARG A 206 16.87 -6.79 -8.28
N ALA A 207 16.15 -7.21 -9.33
CA ALA A 207 14.77 -7.69 -9.21
C ALA A 207 14.63 -8.81 -8.17
N GLY A 208 13.53 -8.81 -7.42
CA GLY A 208 13.31 -9.80 -6.37
C GLY A 208 12.16 -9.48 -5.45
N ILE A 209 11.96 -10.34 -4.45
CA ILE A 209 11.03 -10.03 -3.35
C ILE A 209 11.68 -8.92 -2.52
N ALA A 210 11.06 -7.75 -2.51
CA ALA A 210 11.54 -6.59 -1.77
C ALA A 210 11.11 -6.65 -0.31
N GLN A 211 9.88 -7.10 -0.07
CA GLN A 211 9.31 -7.08 1.28
C GLN A 211 8.17 -8.08 1.50
N VAL A 212 8.00 -8.45 2.78
CA VAL A 212 6.90 -9.27 3.28
C VAL A 212 6.28 -8.55 4.48
N THR A 213 4.96 -8.35 4.47
CA THR A 213 4.26 -7.53 5.47
C THR A 213 3.10 -8.30 6.10
N PRO A 214 3.31 -8.97 7.24
CA PRO A 214 2.23 -9.37 8.13
C PRO A 214 1.45 -8.15 8.63
N GLN A 215 0.13 -8.27 8.70
CA GLN A 215 -0.74 -7.16 9.04
C GLN A 215 -2.01 -7.60 9.77
N LEU A 216 -2.50 -6.71 10.62
CA LEU A 216 -3.74 -6.81 11.36
C LEU A 216 -4.62 -5.61 11.02
N ARG A 217 -5.88 -5.86 10.69
CA ARG A 217 -6.89 -4.81 10.52
C ARG A 217 -8.05 -5.06 11.45
N TRP A 218 -8.51 -3.98 12.08
CA TRP A 218 -9.68 -3.95 12.93
C TRP A 218 -10.64 -2.88 12.44
N ARG A 219 -11.91 -3.25 12.31
CA ARG A 219 -13.00 -2.31 12.08
C ARG A 219 -14.01 -2.39 13.20
N TYR A 220 -14.49 -1.23 13.63
CA TYR A 220 -15.49 -1.09 14.66
C TYR A 220 -16.60 -0.13 14.22
N GLN A 221 -17.78 -0.68 13.95
CA GLN A 221 -19.02 0.05 13.71
C GLN A 221 -19.56 0.55 15.06
N PHE A 222 -19.31 1.82 15.36
CA PHE A 222 -19.71 2.42 16.65
C PHE A 222 -21.07 3.14 16.57
N ALA A 223 -21.54 3.47 15.37
CA ALA A 223 -22.90 3.91 15.08
C ALA A 223 -23.34 3.40 13.69
N ASP A 224 -24.62 3.50 13.35
CA ASP A 224 -25.19 2.86 12.14
C ASP A 224 -24.45 3.22 10.84
N ASN A 225 -24.01 4.47 10.71
CA ASN A 225 -23.26 4.95 9.54
C ASN A 225 -21.78 5.23 9.84
N TRP A 226 -21.31 5.03 11.07
CA TRP A 226 -19.95 5.40 11.46
C TRP A 226 -19.08 4.21 11.86
N GLN A 227 -17.90 4.15 11.25
CA GLN A 227 -16.92 3.10 11.44
C GLN A 227 -15.55 3.65 11.78
N LEU A 228 -14.97 3.15 12.86
CA LEU A 228 -13.55 3.26 13.14
C LEU A 228 -12.81 2.15 12.38
N SER A 229 -11.76 2.53 11.66
CA SER A 229 -10.85 1.62 10.97
C SER A 229 -9.46 1.77 11.56
N THR A 230 -8.81 0.65 11.88
CA THR A 230 -7.45 0.61 12.40
C THR A 230 -6.68 -0.47 11.64
N GLY A 231 -5.45 -0.18 11.26
CA GLY A 231 -4.54 -1.12 10.61
C GLY A 231 -3.15 -1.00 11.21
N VAL A 232 -2.49 -2.14 11.38
CA VAL A 232 -1.08 -2.22 11.76
C VAL A 232 -0.40 -3.23 10.84
N GLY A 233 0.77 -2.89 10.32
CA GLY A 233 1.59 -3.74 9.48
C GLY A 233 3.03 -3.76 10.00
N TYR A 234 3.66 -4.92 9.92
CA TYR A 234 5.08 -5.08 10.23
C TYR A 234 5.80 -5.53 8.96
N THR A 235 6.53 -4.61 8.33
CA THR A 235 7.19 -4.85 7.06
C THR A 235 8.56 -5.45 7.33
N LEU A 236 8.88 -6.56 6.66
CA LEU A 236 10.21 -7.18 6.65
C LEU A 236 10.82 -6.96 5.28
N LEU A 237 11.97 -6.28 5.22
CA LEU A 237 12.72 -6.13 3.98
C LEU A 237 13.51 -7.42 3.69
N THR A 238 13.55 -7.80 2.42
CA THR A 238 14.14 -9.08 1.97
C THR A 238 15.07 -8.88 0.78
N ASN A 239 15.97 -9.85 0.55
CA ASN A 239 16.90 -9.85 -0.59
C ASN A 239 17.63 -8.50 -0.73
N GLU A 240 17.76 -7.99 -1.96
CA GLU A 240 18.45 -6.75 -2.29
C GLU A 240 17.88 -5.54 -1.54
N ALA A 241 16.57 -5.49 -1.29
CA ALA A 241 16.00 -4.40 -0.51
C ALA A 241 16.59 -4.35 0.91
N LYS A 242 16.80 -5.50 1.56
CA LYS A 242 17.36 -5.60 2.92
C LYS A 242 18.84 -5.24 3.00
N ASP A 243 19.58 -5.44 1.90
CA ASP A 243 21.03 -5.31 1.84
C ASP A 243 21.47 -3.95 1.25
N SER A 244 20.52 -3.12 0.82
CA SER A 244 20.76 -1.75 0.39
C SER A 244 21.45 -0.90 1.47
N PRO A 245 22.47 -0.08 1.11
CA PRO A 245 23.10 0.86 2.02
C PRO A 245 22.13 1.93 2.59
N LEU A 246 21.00 2.16 1.94
CA LEU A 246 19.97 3.09 2.41
C LEU A 246 19.18 2.56 3.61
N VAL A 247 19.18 1.23 3.79
CA VAL A 247 18.37 0.56 4.81
C VAL A 247 19.08 0.58 6.16
N GLU A 248 18.56 1.40 7.06
CA GLU A 248 19.00 1.51 8.45
C GLU A 248 18.36 0.41 9.30
N LYS A 249 17.10 0.08 9.03
CA LYS A 249 16.32 -0.97 9.70
C LYS A 249 15.77 -1.96 8.69
N LYS A 250 16.03 -3.25 8.94
CA LYS A 250 15.57 -4.36 8.08
C LYS A 250 14.08 -4.68 8.26
N SER A 251 13.40 -3.92 9.11
CA SER A 251 12.01 -4.11 9.46
C SER A 251 11.38 -2.82 9.98
N ASP A 252 10.14 -2.57 9.58
CA ASP A 252 9.41 -1.35 9.88
C ASP A 252 8.02 -1.65 10.47
N LEU A 253 7.56 -0.79 11.37
CA LEU A 253 6.21 -0.86 11.92
C LEU A 253 5.38 0.30 11.40
N GLN A 254 4.33 0.01 10.65
CA GLN A 254 3.41 1.02 10.15
C GLN A 254 2.02 0.86 10.75
N GLY A 255 1.32 1.97 10.92
CA GLY A 255 -0.01 1.97 11.51
C GLY A 255 -0.90 3.04 10.92
N ALA A 256 -2.21 2.81 10.98
CA ALA A 256 -3.19 3.82 10.61
C ALA A 256 -4.46 3.67 11.43
N ILE A 257 -5.10 4.81 11.70
CA ILE A 257 -6.41 4.88 12.34
C ILE A 257 -7.24 5.95 11.64
N GLY A 258 -8.53 5.68 11.42
CA GLY A 258 -9.41 6.65 10.77
C GLY A 258 -10.88 6.37 11.01
N VAL A 259 -11.68 7.40 10.89
CA VAL A 259 -13.14 7.34 11.02
C VAL A 259 -13.76 7.50 9.64
N ASN A 260 -14.73 6.65 9.33
CA ASN A 260 -15.40 6.59 8.04
C ASN A 260 -16.91 6.70 8.25
N TYR A 261 -17.55 7.56 7.47
CA TYR A 261 -18.99 7.66 7.32
C TYR A 261 -19.43 6.86 6.09
N GLN A 262 -20.38 5.94 6.28
CA GLN A 262 -20.91 5.04 5.25
C GLN A 262 -22.29 5.50 4.79
N PHE A 263 -22.53 5.49 3.49
CA PHE A 263 -23.79 5.87 2.86
C PHE A 263 -24.14 4.95 1.68
#